data_AF-A0A842MQK6-F1
#
_entry.id   AF-A0A842MQK6-F1
#
_cell.length_a   1.000
_cell.length_b   1.000
_cell.length_c   1.000
_cell.angle_alpha   90.00
_cell.angle_beta   90.00
_cell.angle_gamma   90.00
#
_symmetry.space_group_name_H-M   'P 1'
#
loop_
_entity.id
_entity.type
_entity.pdbx_description
1 polymer ?
#
loop_
_entity_poly.entity_id
_entity_poly.type
_entity_poly.pdbx_seq_one_letter_code
_entity_poly.pdbx_strand_id
1 'polypeptide(L)'
;EKFFGCYNPGAKLITLCTHDVKTFFHELAHAVHGTFKTLKTGQDRDQEIIAETVAAMLCQLYDVDGYIPHSYSYIAGYAQSKSADETVKAIMKVLVDVERILNIILAAAEEEQEAEIDQLRIHRCLLFLLQCLSSFQFLH
;
A
#
# COMPACT_ATOMS: atom_id res chain seq x y z
N GLU A 1 -11.37 22.94 5.55
CA GLU A 1 -10.01 22.41 5.77
C GLU A 1 -9.55 21.72 4.50
N LYS A 2 -8.29 21.87 4.09
CA LYS A 2 -7.73 21.07 2.99
C LYS A 2 -7.12 19.81 3.62
N PHE A 3 -7.75 18.66 3.42
CA PHE A 3 -7.13 17.37 3.66
C PHE A 3 -6.68 16.79 2.32
N PHE A 4 -5.53 16.13 2.27
CA PHE A 4 -5.01 15.55 1.02
C PHE A 4 -5.46 14.11 0.81
N GLY A 5 -5.75 13.38 1.89
CA GLY A 5 -6.30 12.03 1.87
C GLY A 5 -6.97 11.70 3.21
N CYS A 6 -7.81 10.67 3.21
CA CYS A 6 -8.30 10.04 4.43
C CYS A 6 -8.76 8.59 4.17
N TYR A 7 -8.48 7.71 5.12
CA TYR A 7 -9.12 6.41 5.26
C TYR A 7 -10.32 6.50 6.21
N ASN A 8 -11.48 6.02 5.76
CA ASN A 8 -12.67 5.85 6.57
C ASN A 8 -12.84 4.37 6.96
N PRO A 9 -12.57 3.98 8.23
CA PRO A 9 -12.69 2.58 8.66
C PRO A 9 -14.12 2.03 8.58
N GLY A 10 -15.14 2.87 8.80
CA GLY A 10 -16.54 2.46 8.77
C GLY A 10 -17.04 2.13 7.37
N ALA A 11 -16.58 2.90 6.37
CA ALA A 11 -16.91 2.68 4.96
C ALA A 11 -15.88 1.79 4.22
N LYS A 12 -14.73 1.48 4.86
CA LYS A 12 -13.56 0.83 4.23
C LYS A 12 -13.14 1.53 2.93
N LEU A 13 -13.11 2.86 2.96
CA LEU A 13 -12.91 3.69 1.78
C LEU A 13 -11.72 4.63 1.99
N ILE A 14 -10.82 4.68 1.02
CA ILE A 14 -9.78 5.72 0.91
C ILE A 14 -10.31 6.82 -0.01
N THR A 15 -10.28 8.07 0.47
CA THR A 15 -10.58 9.27 -0.32
C THR A 15 -9.30 10.06 -0.52
N LEU A 16 -8.98 10.44 -1.76
CA LEU A 16 -7.82 11.26 -2.08
C LEU A 16 -8.26 12.59 -2.70
N CYS A 17 -7.58 13.67 -2.30
CA CYS A 17 -7.72 15.01 -2.85
C CYS A 17 -6.39 15.53 -3.42
N THR A 18 -5.46 14.62 -3.71
CA THR A 18 -4.14 14.86 -4.29
C THR A 18 -3.78 13.71 -5.25
N HIS A 19 -2.84 13.97 -6.15
CA HIS A 19 -2.22 12.96 -7.01
C HIS A 19 -0.90 12.42 -6.42
N ASP A 20 -0.52 12.85 -5.22
CA ASP A 20 0.70 12.39 -4.56
C ASP A 20 0.56 10.92 -4.10
N VAL A 21 1.41 10.06 -4.65
CA VAL A 21 1.43 8.62 -4.34
C VAL A 21 1.77 8.36 -2.87
N LYS A 22 2.55 9.25 -2.21
CA LYS A 22 2.78 9.14 -0.76
C LYS A 22 1.48 9.18 0.01
N THR A 23 0.58 10.10 -0.32
CA THR A 23 -0.69 10.24 0.38
C THR A 23 -1.52 8.98 0.19
N PHE A 24 -1.53 8.41 -1.01
CA PHE A 24 -2.15 7.11 -1.24
C PHE A 24 -1.54 6.01 -0.35
N PHE A 25 -0.20 5.86 -0.32
CA PHE A 25 0.45 4.85 0.50
C PHE A 25 0.23 5.04 2.00
N HIS A 26 0.16 6.29 2.47
CA HIS A 26 -0.18 6.61 3.86
C HIS A 26 -1.60 6.12 4.20
N GLU A 27 -2.60 6.46 3.38
CA GLU A 27 -3.97 6.02 3.64
C GLU A 27 -4.16 4.51 3.43
N LEU A 28 -3.40 3.90 2.50
CA LEU A 28 -3.36 2.45 2.32
C LEU A 28 -2.84 1.75 3.58
N ALA A 29 -1.78 2.29 4.20
CA ALA A 29 -1.25 1.77 5.45
C ALA A 29 -2.31 1.81 6.56
N HIS A 30 -3.07 2.90 6.68
CA HIS A 30 -4.21 2.96 7.61
C HIS A 30 -5.30 1.93 7.27
N ALA A 31 -5.64 1.77 5.99
CA ALA A 31 -6.64 0.81 5.55
C ALA A 31 -6.27 -0.62 5.97
N VAL A 32 -5.02 -1.02 5.69
CA VAL A 32 -4.50 -2.35 6.02
C VAL A 32 -4.35 -2.53 7.53
N HIS A 33 -3.84 -1.53 8.26
CA HIS A 33 -3.72 -1.60 9.71
C HIS A 33 -5.09 -1.82 10.38
N GLY A 34 -6.14 -1.19 9.85
CA GLY A 34 -7.52 -1.37 10.29
C GLY A 34 -8.11 -2.77 10.08
N THR A 35 -7.46 -3.65 9.30
CA THR A 35 -7.94 -5.02 9.06
C THR A 35 -7.62 -5.98 10.22
N PHE A 36 -6.58 -5.68 11.00
CA PHE A 36 -6.12 -6.54 12.09
C PHE A 36 -5.99 -5.83 13.44
N LYS A 37 -6.23 -4.52 13.49
CA LYS A 37 -6.23 -3.72 14.72
C LYS A 37 -7.35 -2.68 14.65
N THR A 38 -8.06 -2.50 15.76
CA THR A 38 -9.03 -1.41 15.87
C THR A 38 -8.29 -0.09 15.98
N LEU A 39 -8.44 0.77 14.97
CA LEU A 39 -7.84 2.09 14.93
C LEU A 39 -8.58 3.05 15.87
N LYS A 40 -7.83 3.98 16.45
CA LYS A 40 -8.42 5.05 17.27
C LYS A 40 -8.85 6.19 16.36
N THR A 41 -9.92 6.86 16.75
CA THR A 41 -10.37 8.07 16.05
C THR A 41 -9.42 9.23 16.33
N GLY A 42 -9.27 10.12 15.35
CA GLY A 42 -8.31 11.23 15.39
C GLY A 42 -6.88 10.79 15.10
N GLN A 43 -5.93 11.70 15.30
CA GLN A 43 -4.50 11.46 15.01
C GLN A 43 -3.80 10.79 16.20
N ASP A 44 -3.87 9.46 16.27
CA ASP A 44 -3.11 8.67 17.24
C ASP A 44 -1.65 8.52 16.77
N ARG A 45 -0.70 8.97 17.61
CA ARG A 45 0.71 9.08 17.24
C ARG A 45 1.31 7.78 16.71
N ASP A 46 1.05 6.65 17.38
CA ASP A 46 1.60 5.36 16.95
C ASP A 46 1.03 4.96 15.57
N GLN A 47 -0.28 5.19 15.33
CA GLN A 47 -0.92 4.89 14.04
C GLN A 47 -0.37 5.75 12.90
N GLU A 48 -0.12 7.03 13.14
CA GLU A 48 0.44 7.96 12.15
C GLU A 48 1.91 7.62 11.85
N ILE A 49 2.70 7.27 12.87
CA ILE A 49 4.10 6.84 12.69
C ILE A 49 4.14 5.55 11.85
N ILE A 50 3.24 4.60 12.10
CA ILE A 50 3.11 3.39 11.28
C ILE A 50 2.82 3.75 9.83
N ALA A 51 1.82 4.60 9.58
CA ALA A 51 1.40 4.97 8.23
C ALA A 51 2.50 5.70 7.45
N GLU A 52 3.17 6.67 8.06
CA GLU A 52 4.31 7.36 7.45
C GLU A 52 5.50 6.44 7.20
N THR A 53 5.77 5.50 8.10
CA THR A 53 6.88 4.54 7.92
C THR A 53 6.60 3.58 6.78
N VAL A 54 5.38 3.02 6.69
CA VAL A 54 4.97 2.16 5.58
C VAL A 54 5.02 2.93 4.26
N ALA A 55 4.49 4.16 4.22
CA ALA A 55 4.52 4.99 3.02
C ALA A 55 5.94 5.27 2.53
N ALA A 56 6.86 5.58 3.45
CA ALA A 56 8.27 5.78 3.13
C ALA A 56 8.92 4.52 2.54
N MET A 57 8.64 3.34 3.10
CA MET A 57 9.17 2.07 2.62
C MET A 57 8.62 1.71 1.24
N LEU A 58 7.31 1.90 1.00
CA LEU A 58 6.72 1.68 -0.32
C LEU A 58 7.30 2.66 -1.35
N CYS A 59 7.45 3.95 -1.02
CA CYS A 59 8.12 4.89 -1.91
C CYS A 59 9.54 4.42 -2.26
N GLN A 60 10.29 3.94 -1.27
CA GLN A 60 11.64 3.42 -1.50
C GLN A 60 11.67 2.16 -2.38
N LEU A 61 10.69 1.26 -2.21
CA LEU A 61 10.57 0.03 -3.02
C LEU A 61 10.20 0.30 -4.48
N TYR A 62 9.49 1.39 -4.74
CA TYR A 62 9.05 1.79 -6.09
C TYR A 62 9.91 2.93 -6.69
N ASP A 63 11.12 3.17 -6.17
CA ASP A 63 12.07 4.18 -6.64
C ASP A 63 11.48 5.61 -6.71
N VAL A 64 10.65 5.94 -5.72
CA VAL A 64 10.02 7.25 -5.58
C VAL A 64 10.89 8.15 -4.69
N ASP A 65 11.63 9.05 -5.32
CA ASP A 65 12.69 9.87 -4.70
C ASP A 65 12.21 10.99 -3.77
N GLY A 66 13.03 11.31 -2.76
CA GLY A 66 12.86 12.51 -1.93
C GLY A 66 11.89 12.38 -0.75
N TYR A 67 11.31 11.20 -0.54
CA TYR A 67 10.29 10.98 0.48
C TYR A 67 10.83 10.63 1.86
N ILE A 68 11.99 9.99 1.96
CA ILE A 68 12.61 9.64 3.26
C ILE A 68 12.78 10.85 4.19
N PRO A 69 13.35 12.00 3.74
CA PRO A 69 13.48 13.18 4.61
C PRO A 69 12.13 13.77 5.03
N HIS A 70 11.13 13.69 4.15
CA HIS A 70 9.79 14.19 4.43
C HIS A 70 9.10 13.33 5.49
N SER A 71 9.02 12.02 5.29
CA SER A 71 8.42 11.11 6.29
C SER A 71 9.18 11.12 7.61
N TYR A 72 10.51 11.23 7.60
CA TYR A 72 11.29 11.42 8.83
C TYR A 72 10.83 12.65 9.62
N SER A 73 10.61 13.78 8.96
CA SER A 73 10.17 15.03 9.60
C SER A 73 8.76 14.89 10.22
N TYR A 74 7.85 14.19 9.54
CA TYR A 74 6.51 13.91 10.06
C TYR A 74 6.55 12.94 11.25
N ILE A 75 7.32 11.86 11.14
CA ILE A 75 7.51 10.88 12.22
C ILE A 75 8.11 11.57 13.46
N ALA A 76 9.14 12.40 13.30
CA ALA A 76 9.72 13.16 14.40
C ALA A 76 8.69 14.08 15.07
N GLY A 77 7.81 14.72 14.28
CA GLY A 77 6.69 15.52 14.77
C GLY A 77 5.70 14.71 15.60
N TYR A 78 5.23 13.56 15.10
CA TYR A 78 4.31 12.69 15.83
C TYR A 78 4.95 12.06 17.06
N ALA A 79 6.23 11.69 16.99
CA ALA A 79 7.01 11.19 18.11
C ALA A 79 7.33 12.27 19.16
N GLN A 80 7.11 13.56 18.83
CA GLN A 80 7.54 14.72 19.63
C GLN A 80 9.02 14.64 20.00
N SER A 81 9.80 14.15 19.05
CA SER A 81 11.19 13.81 19.24
C SER A 81 12.07 15.06 19.26
N LYS A 82 13.06 15.06 20.15
CA LYS A 82 14.08 16.12 20.28
C LYS A 82 15.43 15.70 19.72
N SER A 83 15.57 14.47 19.25
CA SER A 83 16.83 13.91 18.75
C SER A 83 16.58 12.79 17.75
N ALA A 84 17.57 12.52 16.89
CA ALA A 84 17.45 11.42 15.93
C ALA A 84 17.21 10.06 16.62
N ASP A 85 17.89 9.81 17.74
CA ASP A 85 17.74 8.58 18.51
C ASP A 85 16.32 8.36 19.03
N GLU A 86 15.66 9.42 19.49
CA GLU A 86 14.27 9.35 19.93
C GLU A 86 13.31 9.04 18.77
N THR A 87 13.55 9.63 17.59
CA THR A 87 12.76 9.35 16.38
C THR A 87 12.92 7.89 15.96
N VAL A 88 14.16 7.40 15.92
CA VAL A 88 14.44 5.99 15.59
C VAL A 88 13.80 5.06 16.61
N LYS A 89 13.87 5.35 17.92
CA LYS A 89 13.18 4.55 18.96
C LYS A 89 11.67 4.48 18.74
N ALA A 90 11.05 5.58 18.31
CA ALA A 90 9.62 5.61 18.01
C ALA A 90 9.26 4.70 16.81
N ILE A 91 10.09 4.72 15.76
CA ILE A 91 9.95 3.81 14.60
C ILE A 91 10.12 2.35 15.03
N MET A 92 11.17 2.05 15.80
CA MET A 92 11.46 0.69 16.26
C MET A 92 10.32 0.10 17.11
N LYS A 93 9.63 0.94 17.90
CA LYS A 93 8.48 0.53 18.71
C LYS A 93 7.32 -0.03 17.88
N VAL A 94 7.15 0.45 16.64
CA VAL A 94 6.01 0.09 15.80
C VAL A 94 6.36 -0.87 14.66
N LEU A 95 7.62 -1.32 14.58
CA LEU A 95 8.16 -2.03 13.43
C LEU A 95 7.43 -3.36 13.12
N VAL A 96 6.91 -4.04 14.15
CA VAL A 96 6.11 -5.27 13.98
C VAL A 96 4.83 -5.01 13.21
N ASP A 97 4.14 -3.90 13.51
CA ASP A 97 2.92 -3.53 12.78
C ASP A 97 3.27 -3.07 11.35
N VAL A 98 4.38 -2.35 11.16
CA VAL A 98 4.89 -1.95 9.85
C VAL A 98 5.19 -3.16 8.96
N GLU A 99 5.95 -4.13 9.46
CA GLU A 99 6.30 -5.36 8.75
C GLU A 99 5.04 -6.14 8.36
N ARG A 100 4.09 -6.29 9.28
CA ARG A 100 2.82 -6.97 9.00
C ARG A 100 2.02 -6.28 7.90
N ILE A 101 1.96 -4.95 7.90
CA ILE A 101 1.26 -4.19 6.86
C ILE A 101 1.93 -4.40 5.50
N LEU A 102 3.25 -4.28 5.43
CA LEU A 102 4.01 -4.49 4.19
C LEU A 102 3.77 -5.89 3.64
N ASN A 103 3.82 -6.93 4.48
CA ASN A 103 3.56 -8.30 4.05
C ASN A 103 2.15 -8.47 3.47
N ILE A 104 1.12 -7.86 4.07
CA ILE A 104 -0.25 -7.92 3.55
C ILE A 104 -0.35 -7.20 2.19
N ILE A 105 0.26 -6.03 2.06
CA ILE A 105 0.23 -5.24 0.82
C ILE A 105 0.94 -5.98 -0.32
N LEU A 106 2.15 -6.49 -0.05
CA LEU A 106 2.96 -7.16 -1.07
C LEU A 106 2.34 -8.51 -1.48
N ALA A 107 1.80 -9.29 -0.53
CA ALA A 107 1.10 -10.52 -0.85
C ALA A 107 -0.13 -10.26 -1.75
N ALA A 108 -0.92 -9.23 -1.45
CA ALA A 108 -2.06 -8.86 -2.28
C ALA A 108 -1.63 -8.41 -3.70
N ALA A 109 -0.49 -7.73 -3.81
CA ALA A 109 0.06 -7.33 -5.12
C ALA A 109 0.57 -8.54 -5.93
N GLU A 110 1.17 -9.53 -5.29
CA GLU A 110 1.61 -10.78 -5.93
C GLU A 110 0.41 -11.61 -6.42
N GLU A 111 -0.63 -11.75 -5.60
CA GLU A 111 -1.86 -12.47 -5.96
C GLU A 111 -2.55 -11.84 -7.18
N GLU A 112 -2.64 -10.51 -7.24
CA GLU A 112 -3.21 -9.80 -8.40
C GLU A 112 -2.38 -10.03 -9.66
N GLN A 113 -1.04 -9.99 -9.55
CA GLN A 113 -0.14 -10.23 -10.68
C GLN A 113 -0.24 -11.67 -11.21
N GLU A 114 -0.36 -12.67 -10.32
CA GLU A 114 -0.55 -14.07 -10.72
C GLU A 114 -1.89 -14.27 -11.43
N ALA A 115 -2.97 -13.65 -10.91
CA ALA A 115 -4.29 -13.69 -11.53
C ALA A 115 -4.31 -13.09 -12.94
N GLU A 116 -3.63 -11.95 -13.16
CA GLU A 116 -3.48 -11.34 -14.49
C GLU A 116 -2.75 -12.27 -15.47
N ILE A 117 -1.65 -12.90 -15.02
CA ILE A 117 -0.87 -13.85 -15.84
C ILE A 117 -1.73 -15.06 -16.22
N ASP A 118 -2.51 -15.60 -15.29
CA ASP A 118 -3.39 -16.73 -15.55
C ASP A 118 -4.53 -16.38 -16.49
N GLN A 119 -5.10 -15.18 -16.38
CA GLN A 119 -6.11 -14.68 -17.31
C GLN A 119 -5.54 -14.57 -18.74
N LEU A 120 -4.31 -14.07 -18.88
CA LEU A 120 -3.61 -14.03 -20.17
C LEU A 120 -3.35 -15.43 -20.74
N ARG A 121 -2.96 -16.39 -19.90
CA ARG A 121 -2.76 -17.80 -20.31
C ARG A 121 -4.05 -18.43 -20.82
N ILE A 122 -5.16 -18.26 -20.09
CA ILE A 122 -6.48 -18.75 -20.50
C ILE A 122 -6.87 -18.14 -21.84
N HIS A 123 -6.69 -16.83 -22.01
CA HIS A 123 -7.01 -16.15 -23.27
C HIS A 123 -6.20 -16.70 -24.46
N ARG A 124 -4.89 -16.97 -24.28
CA ARG A 124 -4.05 -17.59 -25.33
C ARG A 124 -4.50 -19.02 -25.66
N CYS A 125 -4.87 -19.82 -24.67
CA CYS A 125 -5.41 -21.16 -24.90
C CYS A 125 -6.73 -21.13 -25.70
N LEU A 126 -7.64 -20.21 -25.37
CA LEU A 126 -8.90 -20.04 -26.10
C LEU A 126 -8.68 -19.60 -27.55
N LEU A 127 -7.75 -18.65 -27.79
CA LEU A 127 -7.38 -18.23 -29.14
C LEU A 127 -6.79 -19.38 -29.96
N PHE A 128 -5.94 -20.21 -29.36
CA PHE A 128 -5.39 -21.40 -30.01
C PHE A 128 -6.49 -22.41 -30.38
N LEU A 129 -7.43 -22.69 -29.47
CA LEU A 129 -8.56 -23.57 -29.75
C LEU A 129 -9.44 -23.04 -30.89
N LEU A 130 -9.71 -21.73 -30.92
CA LEU A 130 -10.46 -21.10 -32.01
C LEU A 130 -9.73 -21.22 -33.36
N GLN A 131 -8.40 -21.05 -33.37
CA GLN A 131 -7.59 -21.26 -34.57
C GLN A 131 -7.66 -22.72 -35.06
N CYS A 132 -7.56 -23.69 -34.15
CA CYS A 132 -7.70 -25.11 -34.48
C CYS A 132 -9.09 -25.43 -35.05
N LEU A 133 -10.16 -24.91 -34.45
CA LEU A 133 -11.53 -25.12 -34.92
C LEU A 133 -11.77 -24.49 -36.29
N SER A 134 -11.29 -23.27 -36.52
CA SER A 134 -11.38 -22.60 -37.83
C SER A 134 -10.62 -23.35 -38.92
N SER A 135 -9.47 -23.97 -38.59
CA SER A 135 -8.68 -24.76 -39.54
C SER A 135 -9.36 -26.10 -39.90
N PHE A 136 -10.19 -26.66 -39.01
CA PHE A 136 -10.91 -27.91 -39.23
C PHE A 136 -12.12 -27.77 -40.17
N GLN A 137 -12.74 -26.58 -40.21
CA GLN A 137 -13.90 -26.30 -41.09
C GLN A 137 -13.54 -26.17 -42.58
N PHE A 138 -12.25 -26.03 -42.95
CA PHE A 138 -11.80 -25.92 -44.34
C PHE A 138 -11.32 -27.25 -44.95
N LEU A 139 -11.42 -28.37 -44.22
CA LEU A 139 -11.00 -29.70 -44.66
C LEU A 139 -12.15 -30.60 -45.16
N HIS A 140 -13.35 -30.04 -45.35
CA HIS A 140 -14.53 -30.74 -45.85
C HIS A 140 -15.17 -29.97 -47.01
#